data_AF-A0ABD1UW01-F1
#
_entry.id   AF-A0ABD1UW01-F1
#
_cell.length_a   1.000
_cell.length_b   1.000
_cell.length_c   1.000
_cell.angle_alpha   90.00
_cell.angle_beta   90.00
_cell.angle_gamma   90.00
#
_symmetry.space_group_name_H-M   'P 1'
#
loop_
_entity.id
_entity.type
_entity.pdbx_description
1 polymer ?
#
loop_
_entity_poly.entity_id
_entity_poly.type
_entity_poly.pdbx_seq_one_letter_code
_entity_poly.pdbx_strand_id
1 'polypeptide(L)'
;MDSSLGEGKILLPRDIEELIFSRSGLRMVSLADGFLMLNNARYVKKCNVYREGEIECIIRLSSTEEQQSRGVPFQSLEELLLDGLPNFIGLFMWEGKAVVAPLLPGIFTQLTDLRIFGCNKMKKLIPWSLLQTLPNLQKLQVISCKEIEEIIGDEDDDGSPVINSSAEVTMPRLKILLLVDLPKLKSICKGMMICDSIENIIIMRCTNLKKVAPLDGQPSPPPSLKKIKVDAEEKEW
;
A
#
# COMPACT_ATOMS: atom_id res chain seq x y z
N MET A 1 -13.08 40.01 -21.24
CA MET A 1 -13.13 38.86 -22.16
C MET A 1 -12.93 37.64 -21.31
N ASP A 2 -13.98 36.86 -21.23
CA ASP A 2 -14.15 35.66 -20.42
C ASP A 2 -13.22 34.54 -20.93
N SER A 3 -12.49 33.91 -20.02
CA SER A 3 -11.82 32.63 -20.28
C SER A 3 -11.97 31.73 -19.06
N SER A 4 -13.21 31.55 -18.62
CA SER A 4 -13.62 30.37 -17.86
C SER A 4 -13.59 29.14 -18.80
N LEU A 5 -12.41 28.56 -19.01
CA LEU A 5 -12.35 27.17 -19.50
C LEU A 5 -12.94 26.29 -18.40
N GLY A 6 -14.18 25.85 -18.61
CA GLY A 6 -14.83 24.88 -17.73
C GLY A 6 -13.96 23.65 -17.59
N GLU A 7 -13.57 23.35 -16.36
CA GLU A 7 -13.07 22.04 -15.96
C GLU A 7 -14.19 21.03 -16.22
N GLY A 8 -14.13 20.39 -17.39
CA GLY A 8 -15.06 19.32 -17.73
C GLY A 8 -14.89 18.19 -16.73
N LYS A 9 -15.85 18.04 -15.81
CA LYS A 9 -15.94 16.86 -14.94
C LYS A 9 -16.12 15.63 -15.83
N ILE A 10 -15.07 14.82 -15.94
CA ILE A 10 -15.14 13.54 -16.63
C ILE A 10 -15.98 12.60 -15.76
N LEU A 11 -17.22 12.34 -16.17
CA LEU A 11 -18.05 11.35 -15.50
C LEU A 11 -17.67 9.96 -16.00
N LEU A 12 -17.19 9.09 -15.10
CA LEU A 12 -17.01 7.69 -15.44
C LEU A 12 -18.38 7.00 -15.58
N PRO A 13 -18.58 6.20 -16.65
CA PRO A 13 -19.63 5.20 -16.71
C PRO A 13 -19.68 4.34 -15.42
N ARG A 14 -20.89 3.96 -15.01
CA ARG A 14 -21.13 3.28 -13.72
C ARG A 14 -20.62 1.84 -13.67
N ASP A 15 -20.27 1.28 -14.82
CA ASP A 15 -19.89 -0.10 -15.10
C ASP A 15 -18.38 -0.28 -15.29
N ILE A 16 -17.58 0.77 -15.06
CA ILE A 16 -16.13 0.67 -15.16
C ILE A 16 -15.58 -0.12 -13.98
N GLU A 17 -15.01 -1.28 -14.29
CA GLU A 17 -14.32 -2.16 -13.33
C GLU A 17 -12.80 -1.96 -13.32
N GLU A 18 -12.21 -1.41 -14.38
CA GLU A 18 -10.76 -1.23 -14.50
C GLU A 18 -10.39 0.20 -14.90
N LEU A 19 -9.41 0.76 -14.20
CA LEU A 19 -8.83 2.05 -14.48
C LEU A 19 -7.32 1.93 -14.69
N ILE A 20 -6.86 2.56 -15.76
CA ILE A 20 -5.45 2.58 -16.14
C ILE A 20 -5.04 4.03 -16.34
N PHE A 21 -4.07 4.49 -15.55
CA PHE A 21 -3.43 5.78 -15.66
C PHE A 21 -2.02 5.59 -16.21
N SER A 22 -1.70 6.22 -17.33
CA SER A 22 -0.37 6.15 -17.92
C SER A 22 -0.06 7.44 -18.66
N ARG A 23 0.95 8.19 -18.19
CA ARG A 23 1.41 9.44 -18.81
C ARG A 23 0.27 10.44 -19.06
N SER A 24 -0.68 10.47 -18.15
CA SER A 24 -1.90 11.27 -18.27
C SER A 24 -1.64 12.76 -17.99
N GLY A 25 -0.49 13.11 -17.40
CA GLY A 25 -0.15 14.49 -17.06
C GLY A 25 -1.03 15.04 -15.94
N LEU A 26 -1.67 14.15 -15.17
CA LEU A 26 -2.53 14.53 -14.07
C LEU A 26 -1.71 15.27 -13.01
N ARG A 27 -2.11 16.51 -12.72
CA ARG A 27 -1.47 17.36 -11.70
C ARG A 27 -2.04 17.10 -10.30
N MET A 28 -2.36 15.85 -10.01
CA MET A 28 -3.08 15.48 -8.80
C MET A 28 -2.11 14.81 -7.83
N VAL A 29 -2.11 15.31 -6.59
CA VAL A 29 -1.24 14.80 -5.53
C VAL A 29 -1.75 13.47 -4.96
N SER A 30 -3.07 13.30 -4.94
CA SER A 30 -3.77 12.12 -4.47
C SER A 30 -4.63 11.56 -5.60
N LEU A 31 -4.57 10.25 -5.82
CA LEU A 31 -5.47 9.60 -6.77
C LEU A 31 -6.92 9.86 -6.39
N ALA A 32 -7.28 9.66 -5.12
CA ALA A 32 -8.63 9.85 -4.58
C ALA A 32 -9.18 11.27 -4.84
N ASP A 33 -8.31 12.29 -4.81
CA ASP A 33 -8.72 13.67 -5.08
C ASP A 33 -9.11 13.84 -6.55
N GLY A 34 -8.40 13.15 -7.45
CA GLY A 34 -8.81 12.98 -8.84
C GLY A 34 -10.12 12.20 -9.00
N PHE A 35 -10.39 11.26 -8.11
CA PHE A 35 -11.64 10.50 -8.11
C PHE A 35 -12.87 11.32 -7.69
N LEU A 36 -12.70 12.45 -6.99
CA LEU A 36 -13.78 13.43 -6.79
C LEU A 36 -14.26 14.04 -8.11
N MET A 37 -13.44 14.04 -9.18
CA MET A 37 -13.89 14.37 -10.54
C MET A 37 -14.68 13.21 -11.17
N LEU A 38 -14.43 11.97 -10.75
CA LEU A 38 -14.91 10.75 -11.39
C LEU A 38 -16.19 10.18 -10.76
N ASN A 39 -16.63 10.68 -9.59
CA ASN A 39 -17.91 10.51 -8.85
C ASN A 39 -18.59 9.10 -8.76
N ASN A 40 -18.08 8.07 -9.41
CA ASN A 40 -18.70 6.74 -9.60
C ASN A 40 -17.70 5.57 -9.47
N ALA A 41 -16.44 5.82 -9.11
CA ALA A 41 -15.41 4.77 -9.02
C ALA A 41 -15.60 3.75 -7.87
N ARG A 42 -16.78 3.70 -7.25
CA ARG A 42 -17.14 2.74 -6.21
C ARG A 42 -17.18 1.29 -6.71
N TYR A 43 -17.31 1.07 -8.02
CA TYR A 43 -17.36 -0.26 -8.64
C TYR A 43 -16.03 -0.68 -9.27
N VAL A 44 -15.01 0.18 -9.23
CA VAL A 44 -13.70 -0.14 -9.79
C VAL A 44 -13.07 -1.25 -8.95
N LYS A 45 -12.76 -2.35 -9.62
CA LYS A 45 -12.08 -3.52 -9.06
C LYS A 45 -10.59 -3.48 -9.30
N LYS A 46 -10.12 -2.85 -10.39
CA LYS A 46 -8.71 -2.80 -10.76
C LYS A 46 -8.26 -1.38 -11.02
N CYS A 47 -7.15 -0.98 -10.42
CA CYS A 47 -6.56 0.33 -10.63
C CYS A 47 -5.06 0.16 -10.87
N ASN A 48 -4.60 0.57 -12.05
CA ASN A 48 -3.20 0.51 -12.44
C ASN A 48 -2.69 1.91 -12.75
N VAL A 49 -1.57 2.30 -12.15
CA VAL A 49 -0.98 3.64 -12.30
C VAL A 49 0.48 3.50 -12.71
N TYR A 50 0.82 4.05 -13.87
CA TYR A 50 2.13 3.91 -14.49
C TYR A 50 2.77 5.26 -14.75
N ARG A 51 3.98 5.46 -14.22
CA ARG A 51 4.88 6.57 -14.58
C ARG A 51 4.22 7.96 -14.48
N GLU A 52 3.44 8.17 -13.43
CA GLU A 52 2.79 9.46 -13.15
C GLU A 52 3.67 10.33 -12.24
N GLY A 53 3.87 11.59 -12.63
CA GLY A 53 4.87 12.47 -12.02
C GLY A 53 4.46 13.09 -10.69
N GLU A 54 3.20 13.50 -10.53
CA GLU A 54 2.76 14.32 -9.39
C GLU A 54 2.08 13.52 -8.27
N ILE A 55 1.76 12.23 -8.49
CA ILE A 55 1.05 11.42 -7.51
C ILE A 55 1.97 11.08 -6.35
N GLU A 56 1.61 11.57 -5.16
CA GLU A 56 2.29 11.29 -3.90
C GLU A 56 1.59 10.18 -3.12
N CYS A 57 0.26 10.08 -3.21
CA CYS A 57 -0.50 9.04 -2.51
C CYS A 57 -1.76 8.55 -3.25
N ILE A 58 -2.36 7.46 -2.74
CA ILE A 58 -3.63 6.96 -3.25
C ILE A 58 -4.79 7.73 -2.64
N ILE A 59 -4.75 7.88 -1.31
CA ILE A 59 -5.80 8.56 -0.54
C ILE A 59 -5.16 9.64 0.33
N ARG A 60 -5.59 10.89 0.15
CA ARG A 60 -5.28 12.00 1.04
C ARG A 60 -6.44 12.23 1.99
N LEU A 61 -6.13 12.23 3.28
CA LEU A 61 -7.07 12.40 4.37
C LEU A 61 -6.78 13.74 5.06
N SER A 62 -7.81 14.54 5.30
CA SER A 62 -7.71 15.82 6.03
C SER A 62 -8.76 15.87 7.14
N SER A 63 -8.52 16.68 8.17
CA SER A 63 -9.44 16.84 9.30
C SER A 63 -10.68 17.69 9.02
N THR A 64 -10.97 18.01 7.76
CA THR A 64 -12.09 18.89 7.39
C THR A 64 -13.41 18.12 7.37
N GLU A 65 -14.44 18.69 8.00
CA GLU A 65 -15.78 18.09 8.19
C GLU A 65 -16.48 17.68 6.87
N GLU A 66 -16.02 18.18 5.73
CA GLU A 66 -16.62 17.94 4.40
C GLU A 66 -16.53 16.46 3.92
N GLN A 67 -15.61 15.66 4.44
CA GLN A 67 -15.38 14.28 3.98
C GLN A 67 -16.27 13.22 4.65
N GLN A 68 -16.99 13.53 5.74
CA GLN A 68 -17.96 12.59 6.34
C GLN A 68 -19.21 12.39 5.48
N SER A 69 -19.42 13.25 4.48
CA SER A 69 -20.54 13.18 3.54
C SER A 69 -20.16 12.59 2.16
N ARG A 70 -18.87 12.35 1.90
CA ARG A 70 -18.36 11.89 0.60
C ARG A 70 -18.11 10.39 0.65
N GLY A 71 -18.63 9.66 -0.35
CA GLY A 71 -18.44 8.22 -0.46
C GLY A 71 -16.95 7.86 -0.50
N VAL A 72 -16.57 6.77 0.16
CA VAL A 72 -15.18 6.29 0.18
C VAL A 72 -14.82 5.78 -1.22
N PRO A 73 -13.79 6.32 -1.90
CA PRO A 73 -13.34 5.79 -3.18
C PRO A 73 -12.75 4.38 -2.98
N PHE A 74 -12.76 3.57 -4.03
CA PHE A 74 -12.12 2.24 -4.03
C PHE A 74 -12.71 1.21 -3.05
N GLN A 75 -13.98 1.34 -2.64
CA GLN A 75 -14.66 0.35 -1.79
C GLN A 75 -14.69 -1.07 -2.40
N SER A 76 -14.72 -1.19 -3.73
CA SER A 76 -14.73 -2.48 -4.43
C SER A 76 -13.36 -2.85 -5.03
N LEU A 77 -12.30 -2.11 -4.70
CA LEU A 77 -10.98 -2.32 -5.31
C LEU A 77 -10.38 -3.65 -4.85
N GLU A 78 -10.12 -4.54 -5.79
CA GLU A 78 -9.54 -5.87 -5.61
C GLU A 78 -8.05 -5.88 -5.97
N GLU A 79 -7.66 -5.14 -7.03
CA GLU A 79 -6.28 -5.07 -7.52
C GLU A 79 -5.78 -3.63 -7.61
N LEU A 80 -4.61 -3.36 -7.00
CA LEU A 80 -3.89 -2.10 -7.12
C LEU A 80 -2.47 -2.34 -7.61
N LEU A 81 -2.11 -1.72 -8.74
CA LEU A 81 -0.76 -1.72 -9.29
C LEU A 81 -0.23 -0.29 -9.41
N LEU A 82 0.94 -0.05 -8.81
CA LEU A 82 1.67 1.21 -8.91
C LEU A 82 3.05 0.94 -9.50
N ASP A 83 3.38 1.57 -10.61
CA ASP A 83 4.63 1.32 -11.33
C ASP A 83 5.33 2.62 -11.75
N GLY A 84 6.53 2.83 -11.20
CA GLY A 84 7.43 3.89 -11.56
C GLY A 84 6.92 5.27 -11.20
N LEU A 85 6.32 5.43 -10.02
CA LEU A 85 5.81 6.72 -9.53
C LEU A 85 6.92 7.48 -8.77
N PRO A 86 7.57 8.51 -9.37
CA PRO A 86 8.74 9.17 -8.79
C PRO A 86 8.44 9.98 -7.52
N ASN A 87 7.21 10.47 -7.34
CA ASN A 87 6.82 11.26 -6.18
C ASN A 87 6.04 10.46 -5.13
N PHE A 88 5.75 9.18 -5.37
CA PHE A 88 4.89 8.39 -4.50
C PHE A 88 5.54 8.08 -3.16
N ILE A 89 4.90 8.52 -2.08
CA ILE A 89 5.38 8.40 -0.69
C ILE A 89 4.60 7.38 0.12
N GLY A 90 3.32 7.13 -0.20
CA GLY A 90 2.41 6.40 0.70
C GLY A 90 1.11 5.96 0.05
N LEU A 91 0.52 4.85 0.49
CA LEU A 91 -0.88 4.54 0.13
C LEU A 91 -1.84 5.61 0.69
N PHE A 92 -1.54 6.10 1.89
CA PHE A 92 -2.32 7.11 2.57
C PHE A 92 -1.42 8.27 2.99
N MET A 93 -1.95 9.48 2.89
CA MET A 93 -1.40 10.67 3.51
C MET A 93 -2.43 11.26 4.47
N TRP A 94 -2.00 11.57 5.69
CA TRP A 94 -2.82 12.26 6.68
C TRP A 94 -2.31 13.67 6.90
N GLU A 95 -3.19 14.65 6.74
CA GLU A 95 -2.91 16.07 6.95
C GLU A 95 -3.80 16.62 8.05
N GLY A 96 -3.70 16.03 9.24
CA GLY A 96 -4.43 16.50 10.41
C GLY A 96 -3.53 16.63 11.62
N LYS A 97 -3.97 17.48 12.56
CA LYS A 97 -3.29 17.64 13.87
C LYS A 97 -3.49 16.44 14.80
N ALA A 98 -4.34 15.49 14.42
CA ALA A 98 -4.60 14.29 15.22
C ALA A 98 -3.40 13.34 15.17
N VAL A 99 -3.09 12.73 16.31
CA VAL A 99 -1.97 11.78 16.49
C VAL A 99 -2.17 10.49 15.68
N VAL A 100 -3.42 10.14 15.37
CA VAL A 100 -3.78 8.97 14.56
C VAL A 100 -4.78 9.41 13.49
N ALA A 101 -4.55 9.01 12.25
CA ALA A 101 -5.48 9.27 11.16
C ALA A 101 -6.81 8.52 11.40
N PRO A 102 -7.98 9.15 11.21
CA PRO A 102 -9.24 8.42 11.18
C PRO A 102 -9.18 7.42 10.03
N LEU A 103 -9.16 6.12 10.34
CA LEU A 103 -9.28 5.08 9.33
C LEU A 103 -10.64 5.24 8.63
N LEU A 104 -10.63 5.28 7.30
CA LEU A 104 -11.87 5.26 6.52
C LEU A 104 -12.47 3.85 6.59
N PRO A 105 -13.63 3.64 7.24
CA PRO A 105 -14.23 2.32 7.33
C PRO A 105 -14.53 1.78 5.92
N GLY A 106 -14.08 0.57 5.62
CA GLY A 106 -14.34 -0.08 4.34
C GLY A 106 -13.37 0.25 3.21
N ILE A 107 -12.35 1.09 3.42
CA ILE A 107 -11.34 1.34 2.40
C ILE A 107 -10.42 0.11 2.24
N PHE A 108 -10.15 -0.31 1.01
CA PHE A 108 -9.32 -1.50 0.69
C PHE A 108 -9.77 -2.82 1.33
N THR A 109 -10.96 -2.91 1.90
CA THR A 109 -11.44 -4.17 2.48
C THR A 109 -11.57 -5.27 1.45
N GLN A 110 -11.82 -4.92 0.18
CA GLN A 110 -11.90 -5.86 -0.93
C GLN A 110 -10.55 -6.16 -1.60
N LEU A 111 -9.48 -5.48 -1.20
CA LEU A 111 -8.18 -5.56 -1.87
C LEU A 111 -7.56 -6.94 -1.64
N THR A 112 -7.32 -7.68 -2.73
CA THR A 112 -6.68 -8.99 -2.73
C THR A 112 -5.25 -8.95 -3.26
N ASP A 113 -4.93 -8.01 -4.15
CA ASP A 113 -3.64 -7.94 -4.83
C ASP A 113 -3.07 -6.53 -4.82
N LEU A 114 -1.94 -6.36 -4.13
CA LEU A 114 -1.18 -5.11 -4.08
C LEU A 114 0.19 -5.30 -4.74
N ARG A 115 0.48 -4.50 -5.77
CA ARG A 115 1.72 -4.55 -6.55
C ARG A 115 2.35 -3.17 -6.67
N ILE A 116 3.61 -3.05 -6.27
CA ILE A 116 4.33 -1.76 -6.28
C ILE A 116 5.72 -1.96 -6.85
N PHE A 117 6.02 -1.22 -7.92
CA PHE A 117 7.21 -1.35 -8.72
C PHE A 117 7.89 0.01 -8.87
N GLY A 118 9.19 0.13 -8.55
CA GLY A 118 9.98 1.32 -8.84
C GLY A 118 9.53 2.64 -8.17
N CYS A 119 8.78 2.59 -7.07
CA CYS A 119 8.36 3.77 -6.30
C CYS A 119 9.42 4.13 -5.24
N ASN A 120 10.36 5.01 -5.60
CA ASN A 120 11.61 5.19 -4.84
C ASN A 120 11.57 6.27 -3.75
N LYS A 121 10.44 6.92 -3.46
CA LYS A 121 10.34 7.84 -2.29
C LYS A 121 9.70 7.22 -1.07
N MET A 122 9.04 6.08 -1.25
CA MET A 122 8.37 5.36 -0.18
C MET A 122 9.38 4.69 0.74
N LYS A 123 9.30 4.98 2.05
CA LYS A 123 10.11 4.33 3.09
C LYS A 123 9.39 3.19 3.80
N LYS A 124 8.08 3.31 3.96
CA LYS A 124 7.19 2.32 4.58
C LYS A 124 6.02 2.07 3.65
N LEU A 125 5.66 0.81 3.44
CA LEU A 125 4.56 0.51 2.54
C LEU A 125 3.20 0.55 3.23
N ILE A 126 3.02 -0.27 4.26
CA ILE A 126 1.78 -0.42 5.02
C ILE A 126 2.01 0.16 6.41
N PRO A 127 1.55 1.40 6.67
CA PRO A 127 1.38 1.89 8.04
C PRO A 127 0.59 0.89 8.88
N TRP A 128 1.02 0.66 10.13
CA TRP A 128 0.40 -0.30 11.03
C TRP A 128 -1.12 -0.11 11.18
N SER A 129 -1.56 1.14 11.28
CA SER A 129 -2.98 1.51 11.40
C SER A 129 -3.85 0.96 10.26
N LEU A 130 -3.27 0.76 9.07
CA LEU A 130 -3.99 0.30 7.88
C LEU A 130 -4.06 -1.22 7.78
N LEU A 131 -3.41 -1.97 8.65
CA LEU A 131 -3.49 -3.44 8.60
C LEU A 131 -4.93 -3.93 8.72
N GLN A 132 -5.73 -3.26 9.56
CA GLN A 132 -7.14 -3.59 9.76
C GLN A 132 -8.00 -3.32 8.51
N THR A 133 -7.53 -2.50 7.57
CA THR A 133 -8.24 -2.19 6.32
C THR A 133 -7.90 -3.16 5.20
N LEU A 134 -6.94 -4.07 5.40
CA LEU A 134 -6.47 -5.05 4.41
C LEU A 134 -6.77 -6.52 4.79
N PRO A 135 -7.96 -6.87 5.32
CA PRO A 135 -8.24 -8.23 5.81
C PRO A 135 -8.22 -9.30 4.72
N ASN A 136 -8.36 -8.89 3.45
CA ASN A 136 -8.50 -9.77 2.29
C ASN A 136 -7.27 -9.85 1.41
N LEU A 137 -6.16 -9.20 1.78
CA LEU A 137 -4.96 -9.19 0.96
C LEU A 137 -4.39 -10.61 0.82
N GLN A 138 -4.31 -11.11 -0.42
CA GLN A 138 -3.79 -12.43 -0.76
C GLN A 138 -2.40 -12.37 -1.36
N LYS A 139 -2.05 -11.26 -2.02
CA LYS A 139 -0.79 -11.10 -2.72
C LYS A 139 -0.20 -9.72 -2.49
N LEU A 140 1.05 -9.71 -2.05
CA LEU A 140 1.86 -8.51 -1.91
C LEU A 140 3.13 -8.65 -2.76
N GLN A 141 3.32 -7.75 -3.72
CA GLN A 141 4.55 -7.68 -4.52
C GLN A 141 5.18 -6.29 -4.46
N VAL A 142 6.44 -6.24 -4.09
CA VAL A 142 7.22 -5.00 -4.01
C VAL A 142 8.54 -5.23 -4.72
N ILE A 143 8.77 -4.51 -5.82
CA ILE A 143 9.94 -4.72 -6.68
C ILE A 143 10.65 -3.40 -6.97
N SER A 144 11.98 -3.39 -6.83
CA SER A 144 12.85 -2.27 -7.21
C SER A 144 12.49 -0.92 -6.57
N CYS A 145 11.86 -0.93 -5.38
CA CYS A 145 11.58 0.27 -4.58
C CYS A 145 12.74 0.51 -3.60
N LYS A 146 13.66 1.41 -3.96
CA LYS A 146 15.00 1.48 -3.36
C LYS A 146 15.06 2.05 -1.96
N GLU A 147 14.10 2.89 -1.58
CA GLU A 147 14.07 3.57 -0.29
C GLU A 147 13.21 2.86 0.76
N ILE A 148 12.53 1.76 0.41
CA ILE A 148 11.71 1.01 1.38
C ILE A 148 12.62 0.40 2.44
N GLU A 149 12.36 0.76 3.70
CA GLU A 149 13.02 0.25 4.88
C GLU A 149 12.15 -0.79 5.62
N GLU A 150 10.83 -0.62 5.58
CA GLU A 150 9.86 -1.50 6.23
C GLU A 150 8.66 -1.80 5.32
N ILE A 151 8.21 -3.06 5.26
CA ILE A 151 6.95 -3.39 4.56
C ILE A 151 5.77 -2.95 5.41
N ILE A 152 5.74 -3.36 6.67
CA ILE A 152 4.79 -2.96 7.69
C ILE A 152 5.55 -2.13 8.72
N GLY A 153 5.18 -0.86 8.87
CA GLY A 153 5.90 0.07 9.75
C GLY A 153 4.98 0.99 10.54
N ASP A 154 5.51 1.54 11.63
CA ASP A 154 4.80 2.48 12.52
C ASP A 154 4.49 3.81 11.83
N GLU A 155 3.53 4.57 12.36
CA GLU A 155 3.01 5.78 11.69
C GLU A 155 4.00 6.95 11.58
N ASP A 156 5.12 7.03 12.32
CA ASP A 156 6.25 7.90 11.98
C ASP A 156 7.48 7.70 12.89
N ASP A 157 8.62 8.30 12.50
CA ASP A 157 9.91 8.35 13.23
C ASP A 157 10.00 9.57 14.18
N ASP A 158 8.93 10.37 14.30
CA ASP A 158 8.89 11.69 14.97
C ASP A 158 8.29 11.66 16.38
N GLY A 159 8.57 10.60 17.16
CA GLY A 159 8.23 10.55 18.58
C GLY A 159 6.75 10.30 18.92
N SER A 160 5.95 9.84 17.95
CA SER A 160 4.63 9.25 18.21
C SER A 160 4.80 7.89 18.93
N PRO A 161 3.78 7.40 19.68
CA PRO A 161 3.94 6.21 20.49
C PRO A 161 4.33 5.02 19.61
N VAL A 162 5.57 4.57 19.79
CA VAL A 162 6.11 3.33 19.23
C VAL A 162 5.10 2.24 19.58
N ILE A 163 4.44 1.66 18.57
CA ILE A 163 3.72 0.42 18.79
C ILE A 163 4.81 -0.58 19.14
N ASN A 164 4.84 -0.95 20.41
CA ASN A 164 5.88 -1.80 20.97
C ASN A 164 6.10 -3.00 20.04
N SER A 165 7.37 -3.36 19.82
CA SER A 165 7.80 -4.52 19.01
C SER A 165 7.23 -5.88 19.47
N SER A 166 6.31 -5.88 20.43
CA SER A 166 5.52 -7.01 20.93
C SER A 166 4.12 -7.12 20.30
N ALA A 167 3.71 -6.18 19.44
CA ALA A 167 2.39 -6.23 18.83
C ALA A 167 2.31 -7.33 17.76
N GLU A 168 1.22 -8.08 17.79
CA GLU A 168 0.92 -9.15 16.84
C GLU A 168 0.18 -8.56 15.63
N VAL A 169 0.72 -8.79 14.43
CA VAL A 169 0.04 -8.55 13.15
C VAL A 169 -0.55 -9.85 12.67
N THR A 170 -1.81 -9.81 12.26
CA THR A 170 -2.44 -10.95 11.56
C THR A 170 -2.77 -10.56 10.13
N MET A 171 -2.20 -11.29 9.17
CA MET A 171 -2.51 -11.20 7.74
C MET A 171 -3.14 -12.52 7.28
N PRO A 172 -4.42 -12.76 7.62
CA PRO A 172 -4.99 -14.11 7.66
C PRO A 172 -5.16 -14.74 6.27
N ARG A 173 -5.14 -13.94 5.20
CA ARG A 173 -5.39 -14.41 3.82
C ARG A 173 -4.20 -14.25 2.89
N LEU A 174 -3.07 -13.73 3.37
CA LEU A 174 -1.89 -13.49 2.53
C LEU A 174 -1.26 -14.84 2.14
N LYS A 175 -1.21 -15.12 0.84
CA LYS A 175 -0.70 -16.36 0.23
C LYS A 175 0.66 -16.16 -0.44
N ILE A 176 0.93 -14.97 -0.97
CA ILE A 176 2.13 -14.69 -1.75
C ILE A 176 2.77 -13.39 -1.25
N LEU A 177 4.02 -13.50 -0.81
CA LEU A 177 4.89 -12.38 -0.50
C LEU A 177 6.09 -12.41 -1.45
N LEU A 178 6.21 -11.38 -2.29
CA LEU A 178 7.32 -11.23 -3.24
C LEU A 178 8.01 -9.89 -3.04
N LEU A 179 9.24 -9.93 -2.56
CA LEU A 179 10.08 -8.77 -2.28
C LEU A 179 11.36 -8.91 -3.10
N VAL A 180 11.57 -8.00 -4.06
CA VAL A 180 12.71 -8.12 -4.97
C VAL A 180 13.41 -6.78 -5.11
N ASP A 181 14.73 -6.79 -4.98
CA ASP A 181 15.57 -5.63 -5.32
C ASP A 181 15.29 -4.39 -4.43
N LEU A 182 15.16 -4.65 -3.12
CA LEU A 182 14.87 -3.68 -2.06
C LEU A 182 16.11 -3.51 -1.14
N PRO A 183 17.15 -2.79 -1.59
CA PRO A 183 18.45 -2.77 -0.90
C PRO A 183 18.41 -2.12 0.48
N LYS A 184 17.43 -1.26 0.80
CA LYS A 184 17.29 -0.62 2.11
C LYS A 184 16.32 -1.34 3.05
N LEU A 185 15.68 -2.43 2.62
CA LEU A 185 14.70 -3.13 3.43
C LEU A 185 15.40 -3.74 4.65
N LYS A 186 15.00 -3.30 5.85
CA LYS A 186 15.54 -3.76 7.15
C LYS A 186 14.62 -4.77 7.82
N SER A 187 13.31 -4.64 7.62
CA SER A 187 12.30 -5.47 8.27
C SER A 187 11.03 -5.61 7.42
N ILE A 188 10.39 -6.78 7.46
CA ILE A 188 9.03 -6.94 6.93
C ILE A 188 8.00 -6.42 7.94
N CYS A 189 8.18 -6.73 9.21
CA CYS A 189 7.35 -6.31 10.33
C CYS A 189 8.19 -6.31 11.60
N LYS A 190 8.14 -5.24 12.41
CA LYS A 190 8.88 -5.16 13.68
C LYS A 190 8.32 -6.10 14.76
N GLY A 191 7.02 -6.38 14.71
CA GLY A 191 6.33 -7.30 15.62
C GLY A 191 6.21 -8.71 15.06
N MET A 192 5.51 -9.58 15.80
CA MET A 192 5.19 -10.94 15.35
C MET A 192 4.15 -10.86 14.22
N MET A 193 4.36 -11.58 13.13
CA MET A 193 3.41 -11.65 12.02
C MET A 193 2.82 -13.06 11.93
N ILE A 194 1.52 -13.19 12.17
CA ILE A 194 0.75 -14.42 11.98
C ILE A 194 0.16 -14.40 10.57
N CYS A 195 0.52 -15.40 9.79
CA CYS A 195 0.16 -15.48 8.37
C CYS A 195 0.02 -16.95 7.93
N ASP A 196 -0.88 -17.69 8.57
CA ASP A 196 -1.00 -19.15 8.37
C ASP A 196 -1.38 -19.56 6.93
N SER A 197 -1.96 -18.64 6.16
CA SER A 197 -2.31 -18.84 4.75
C SER A 197 -1.13 -18.66 3.79
N ILE A 198 0.06 -18.26 4.25
CA ILE A 198 1.19 -17.98 3.36
C ILE A 198 1.65 -19.26 2.66
N GLU A 199 1.73 -19.21 1.34
CA GLU A 199 2.13 -20.34 0.50
C GLU A 199 3.52 -20.12 -0.12
N ASN A 200 3.81 -18.88 -0.51
CA ASN A 200 5.02 -18.53 -1.25
C ASN A 200 5.68 -17.29 -0.67
N ILE A 201 6.95 -17.43 -0.28
CA ILE A 201 7.84 -16.32 0.10
C ILE A 201 8.98 -16.28 -0.90
N ILE A 202 9.13 -15.16 -1.60
CA ILE A 202 10.22 -14.92 -2.53
C ILE A 202 10.90 -13.60 -2.15
N ILE A 203 12.13 -13.68 -1.69
CA ILE A 203 12.96 -12.54 -1.32
C ILE A 203 14.26 -12.62 -2.12
N MET A 204 14.52 -11.63 -2.96
CA MET A 204 15.74 -11.59 -3.78
C MET A 204 16.34 -10.19 -3.73
N ARG A 205 17.66 -10.07 -3.64
CA ARG A 205 18.40 -8.79 -3.61
C ARG A 205 17.85 -7.82 -2.55
N CYS A 206 17.70 -8.29 -1.30
CA CYS A 206 17.18 -7.51 -0.17
C CYS A 206 18.23 -7.47 0.95
N THR A 207 19.44 -7.00 0.61
CA THR A 207 20.69 -7.23 1.34
C THR A 207 20.78 -6.72 2.78
N ASN A 208 19.83 -5.88 3.22
CA ASN A 208 19.78 -5.34 4.58
C ASN A 208 18.72 -6.02 5.46
N LEU A 209 17.96 -6.98 4.91
CA LEU A 209 16.92 -7.69 5.63
C LEU A 209 17.57 -8.70 6.56
N LYS A 210 17.35 -8.55 7.87
CA LYS A 210 17.96 -9.44 8.89
C LYS A 210 17.02 -10.56 9.35
N LYS A 211 15.73 -10.42 9.05
CA LYS A 211 14.64 -11.23 9.59
C LYS A 211 13.53 -11.34 8.56
N VAL A 212 13.00 -12.54 8.40
CA VAL A 212 11.89 -12.88 7.54
C VAL A 212 10.66 -13.17 8.39
N ALA A 213 9.89 -12.15 8.73
CA ALA A 213 8.50 -12.40 9.12
C ALA A 213 7.71 -12.92 7.89
N PRO A 214 6.86 -13.96 8.01
CA PRO A 214 6.34 -14.57 9.24
C PRO A 214 7.13 -15.80 9.77
N LEU A 215 8.32 -16.10 9.25
CA LEU A 215 9.12 -17.26 9.69
C LEU A 215 9.74 -17.04 11.09
N ASP A 216 10.06 -15.80 11.43
CA ASP A 216 10.70 -15.46 12.70
C ASP A 216 9.73 -15.32 13.87
N GLY A 217 10.08 -15.91 15.01
CA GLY A 217 9.34 -15.77 16.27
C GLY A 217 8.12 -16.68 16.39
N GLN A 218 7.81 -17.50 15.38
CA GLN A 218 6.79 -18.55 15.49
C GLN A 218 7.41 -19.87 15.99
N PRO A 219 6.70 -20.66 16.83
CA PRO A 219 7.20 -21.95 17.30
C PRO A 219 7.32 -23.01 16.18
N SER A 220 6.61 -22.80 15.07
CA SER A 220 6.67 -23.63 13.88
C SER A 220 6.47 -22.76 12.62
N PRO A 221 6.98 -23.17 11.46
CA PRO A 221 6.69 -22.50 10.19
C PRO A 221 5.18 -22.45 9.90
N PRO A 222 4.71 -21.47 9.11
CA PRO A 222 3.31 -21.40 8.70
C PRO A 222 2.83 -22.69 8.01
N PRO A 223 1.64 -23.20 8.36
CA PRO A 223 1.20 -24.53 7.91
C PRO A 223 0.94 -24.65 6.40
N SER A 224 0.59 -23.54 5.74
CA SER A 224 0.29 -23.53 4.29
C SER A 224 1.53 -23.32 3.42
N LEU A 225 2.72 -23.18 4.02
CA LEU A 225 3.93 -22.78 3.31
C LEU A 225 4.41 -23.87 2.36
N LYS A 226 4.49 -23.56 1.06
CA LYS A 226 4.88 -24.48 -0.01
C LYS A 226 6.24 -24.15 -0.60
N LYS A 227 6.63 -22.87 -0.63
CA LYS A 227 7.83 -22.42 -1.30
C LYS A 227 8.47 -21.24 -0.60
N ILE A 228 9.78 -21.36 -0.36
CA ILE A 228 10.65 -20.26 0.06
C ILE A 228 11.75 -20.15 -0.99
N LYS A 229 11.97 -18.94 -1.50
CA LYS A 229 13.14 -18.60 -2.31
C LYS A 229 13.80 -17.37 -1.72
N VAL A 230 15.04 -17.52 -1.32
CA VAL A 230 15.89 -16.50 -0.70
C VAL A 230 17.26 -16.56 -1.39
N ASP A 231 17.89 -15.41 -1.65
CA ASP A 231 19.24 -15.38 -2.22
C ASP A 231 20.29 -15.84 -1.18
N ALA A 232 21.15 -16.78 -1.59
CA ALA A 232 22.12 -17.44 -0.71
C ALA A 232 23.37 -16.59 -0.37
N GLU A 233 23.51 -15.40 -0.96
CA GLU A 233 24.69 -14.54 -0.76
C GLU A 233 24.61 -13.67 0.50
N GLU A 234 23.47 -13.68 1.18
CA GLU A 234 23.24 -12.92 2.41
C GLU A 234 23.61 -13.79 3.62
N LYS A 235 24.80 -13.55 4.16
CA LYS A 235 25.54 -14.47 5.05
C LYS A 235 24.94 -14.77 6.43
N GLU A 236 23.85 -14.14 6.86
CA GLU A 236 23.25 -14.40 8.17
C GLU A 236 21.74 -14.17 8.07
N TRP A 237 21.01 -15.25 7.81
CA TRP A 237 19.56 -15.35 7.98
C TRP A 237 19.30 -16.28 9.17
#